data_AF-D6V5T0-F1
#
_entry.id   AF-D6V5T0-F1
#
_cell.length_a   1.000
_cell.length_b   1.000
_cell.length_c   1.000
_cell.angle_alpha   90.00
_cell.angle_beta   90.00
_cell.angle_gamma   90.00
#
_symmetry.space_group_name_H-M   'P 1'
#
loop_
_entity.id
_entity.type
_entity.pdbx_description
1 polymer ?
#
loop_
_entity_poly.entity_id
_entity_poly.type
_entity_poly.pdbx_seq_one_letter_code
_entity_poly.pdbx_strand_id
1 'polypeptide(L)'
;MNDLVVGISVLAVRPALPHGVARVNVYLVLLFVLVKLHIVRFNLFWKVSPLLVLCLLMFGLFIPMGWGAPSGPTLVVRQSIAIVPDVAGEVIDVPVEPNTRLKAGDVLFKIDPVPYQAQVGALEAQLKLSELRLAQMTQLLERDSGRAFDVQQRQSEVDQLKAQLEGAKWNLDKTVVRAPSDGYVTNVALRKGARVSNLPLSPVMAFIDTSDTLIGIEIDQIYARYLKAGQPVEVTFKFRPGQVYTGKVETVLQAISAGQVQVSGTAVTPKGIQAGPLVVRIRLNDAAVAEDLPAGSAGAAAIFTDHIKSAHIIRKVLLRRSRLRITSIRFSREGLGGSLRSGFDRGFALRSGMADCAGVNSLRSCRAPLRLSISASWFFLLSCLQTRRSACCLAAPCWPATKAPMGGHLAGIGANGGISVGQQAESGI
;
A
#
# COMPACT_ATOMS: atom_id res chain seq x y z
N MET A 1 -55.69 43.68 -23.28
CA MET A 1 -54.98 44.92 -22.88
C MET A 1 -55.15 45.06 -21.38
N ASN A 2 -54.19 44.87 -20.48
CA ASN A 2 -52.77 44.54 -20.53
C ASN A 2 -52.47 43.84 -19.20
N ASP A 3 -52.11 42.56 -19.22
CA ASP A 3 -51.47 41.86 -18.09
C ASP A 3 -50.43 40.94 -18.70
N LEU A 4 -49.31 41.55 -19.09
CA LEU A 4 -48.21 40.87 -19.77
C LEU A 4 -46.99 41.77 -19.63
N VAL A 5 -46.35 41.78 -18.45
CA VAL A 5 -44.91 41.99 -18.22
C VAL A 5 -44.71 41.81 -16.72
N VAL A 6 -43.89 40.83 -16.35
CA VAL A 6 -42.98 40.72 -15.18
C VAL A 6 -42.87 39.22 -14.89
N GLY A 7 -41.72 38.66 -15.25
CA GLY A 7 -41.43 37.25 -14.99
C GLY A 7 -40.50 36.56 -15.98
N ILE A 8 -39.71 37.30 -16.77
CA ILE A 8 -38.59 36.74 -17.52
C ILE A 8 -37.32 37.39 -16.97
N SER A 9 -36.86 36.89 -15.83
CA SER A 9 -35.50 37.11 -15.34
C SER A 9 -35.26 36.11 -14.21
N VAL A 10 -34.51 35.07 -14.53
CA VAL A 10 -33.70 34.18 -13.67
C VAL A 10 -33.78 32.77 -14.26
N LEU A 11 -32.96 32.52 -15.28
CA LEU A 11 -32.38 31.19 -15.50
C LEU A 11 -31.17 31.30 -16.45
N ALA A 12 -30.18 32.10 -16.07
CA ALA A 12 -28.88 32.16 -16.73
C ALA A 12 -27.80 31.58 -15.79
N VAL A 13 -27.97 30.33 -15.39
CA VAL A 13 -26.86 29.48 -14.94
C VAL A 13 -27.06 28.13 -15.63
N ARG A 14 -26.48 27.99 -16.82
CA ARG A 14 -26.35 26.69 -17.48
C ARG A 14 -25.19 25.96 -16.80
N PRO A 15 -25.38 24.91 -15.98
CA PRO A 15 -24.32 23.94 -15.82
C PRO A 15 -24.19 23.24 -17.16
N ALA A 16 -22.97 23.18 -17.70
CA ALA A 16 -22.64 22.37 -18.86
C ALA A 16 -22.95 20.90 -18.54
N LEU A 17 -24.19 20.48 -18.84
CA LEU A 17 -24.61 19.10 -18.75
C LEU A 17 -23.85 18.33 -19.83
N PRO A 18 -23.09 17.28 -19.47
CA PRO A 18 -22.32 16.52 -20.44
C PRO A 18 -23.26 16.03 -21.55
N HIS A 19 -22.88 16.17 -22.82
CA HIS A 19 -23.74 15.91 -23.98
C HIS A 19 -24.45 14.53 -24.01
N GLY A 20 -24.11 13.60 -23.12
CA GLY A 20 -24.84 12.35 -22.88
C GLY A 20 -26.14 12.54 -22.09
N VAL A 21 -26.16 13.31 -21.00
CA VAL A 21 -27.36 13.45 -20.15
C VAL A 21 -28.45 14.31 -20.78
N ALA A 22 -28.07 15.28 -21.62
CA ALA A 22 -29.03 16.06 -22.41
C ALA A 22 -29.80 15.18 -23.41
N ARG A 23 -29.11 14.22 -24.05
CA ARG A 23 -29.74 13.29 -25.01
C ARG A 23 -30.69 12.30 -24.33
N VAL A 24 -30.29 11.77 -23.16
CA VAL A 24 -31.15 10.88 -22.37
C VAL A 24 -32.39 11.62 -21.89
N ASN A 25 -32.26 12.86 -21.41
CA ASN A 25 -33.40 13.65 -20.96
C ASN A 25 -34.37 14.01 -22.10
N VAL A 26 -33.86 14.35 -23.29
CA VAL A 26 -34.70 14.60 -24.47
C VAL A 26 -35.47 13.33 -24.87
N TYR A 27 -34.80 12.16 -24.87
CA TYR A 27 -35.46 10.88 -25.13
C TYR A 27 -36.56 10.56 -24.10
N LEU A 28 -36.30 10.80 -22.80
CA LEU A 28 -37.28 10.58 -21.75
C LEU A 28 -38.50 11.52 -21.87
N VAL A 29 -38.30 12.78 -22.24
CA VAL A 29 -39.39 13.73 -22.48
C VAL A 29 -40.20 13.35 -23.71
N LEU A 30 -39.54 12.92 -24.80
CA LEU A 30 -40.21 12.50 -26.03
C LEU A 30 -40.99 11.20 -25.81
N LEU A 31 -40.44 10.25 -25.05
CA LEU A 31 -41.13 9.04 -24.60
C LEU A 31 -42.34 9.42 -23.74
N PHE A 32 -42.19 10.32 -22.78
CA PHE A 32 -43.29 10.78 -21.91
C PHE A 32 -44.43 11.44 -22.69
N VAL A 33 -44.12 12.24 -23.71
CA VAL A 33 -45.12 12.84 -24.61
C VAL A 33 -45.84 11.77 -25.43
N LEU A 34 -45.13 10.76 -25.96
CA LEU A 34 -45.72 9.60 -26.64
C LEU A 34 -46.61 8.74 -25.74
N VAL A 35 -46.23 8.57 -24.46
CA VAL A 35 -47.05 7.89 -23.45
C VAL A 35 -48.33 8.68 -23.20
N LYS A 36 -48.22 9.99 -23.00
CA LYS A 36 -49.35 10.87 -22.68
C LYS A 36 -50.33 11.00 -23.84
N LEU A 37 -49.86 10.90 -25.08
CA LEU A 37 -50.67 10.87 -26.30
C LEU A 37 -51.33 9.50 -26.57
N HIS A 38 -51.17 8.52 -25.66
CA HIS A 38 -51.84 7.21 -25.69
C HIS A 38 -51.67 6.40 -27.00
N ILE A 39 -50.61 6.71 -27.76
CA ILE A 39 -50.21 5.99 -28.98
C ILE A 39 -49.56 4.64 -28.64
N VAL A 40 -48.93 4.52 -27.46
CA VAL A 40 -48.31 3.30 -26.95
C VAL A 40 -49.12 2.78 -25.77
N ARG A 41 -49.85 1.67 -25.95
CA ARG A 41 -50.54 0.97 -24.85
C ARG A 41 -49.50 0.27 -23.98
N PHE A 42 -49.33 0.72 -22.74
CA PHE A 42 -48.45 0.08 -21.75
C PHE A 42 -49.01 -1.28 -21.31
N ASN A 43 -48.84 -2.30 -22.14
CA ASN A 43 -49.04 -3.68 -21.72
C ASN A 43 -47.95 -4.08 -20.72
N LEU A 44 -48.28 -4.97 -19.78
CA LEU A 44 -47.36 -5.50 -18.77
C LEU A 44 -46.06 -6.02 -19.41
N PHE A 45 -46.15 -6.60 -20.62
CA PHE A 45 -45.00 -7.05 -21.41
C PHE A 45 -43.93 -5.97 -21.65
N TRP A 46 -44.30 -4.74 -21.98
CA TRP A 46 -43.33 -3.65 -22.22
C TRP A 46 -42.68 -3.14 -20.93
N LYS A 47 -43.35 -3.31 -19.78
CA LYS A 47 -42.77 -3.00 -18.46
C LYS A 47 -41.83 -4.11 -17.97
N VAL A 48 -42.15 -5.36 -18.28
CA VAL A 48 -41.38 -6.55 -17.84
C VAL A 48 -40.22 -6.86 -18.80
N SER A 49 -40.32 -6.50 -20.08
CA SER A 49 -39.29 -6.74 -21.09
C SER A 49 -37.90 -6.21 -20.71
N PRO A 50 -37.73 -4.95 -20.23
CA PRO A 50 -36.42 -4.46 -19.82
C PRO A 50 -35.82 -5.26 -18.65
N LEU A 51 -36.67 -5.72 -17.71
CA LEU A 51 -36.23 -6.55 -16.58
C LEU A 51 -35.81 -7.94 -17.06
N LEU A 52 -36.58 -8.55 -17.97
CA LEU A 52 -36.24 -9.84 -18.57
C LEU A 52 -34.95 -9.78 -19.39
N VAL A 53 -34.76 -8.73 -20.19
CA VAL A 53 -33.52 -8.51 -20.95
C VAL A 53 -32.33 -8.28 -20.00
N LEU A 54 -32.52 -7.51 -18.92
CA LEU A 54 -31.48 -7.31 -17.90
C LEU A 54 -31.11 -8.62 -17.21
N CYS A 55 -32.09 -9.43 -16.82
CA CYS A 55 -31.86 -10.75 -16.25
C CYS A 55 -31.15 -11.68 -17.24
N LEU A 56 -31.63 -11.75 -18.50
CA LEU A 56 -31.00 -12.54 -19.56
C LEU A 56 -29.53 -12.15 -19.76
N LEU A 57 -29.22 -10.85 -19.75
CA LEU A 57 -27.86 -10.36 -19.94
C LEU A 57 -27.01 -10.61 -18.68
N MET A 58 -27.58 -10.43 -17.49
CA MET A 58 -26.86 -10.69 -16.23
C MET A 58 -26.52 -12.18 -16.06
N PHE A 59 -27.48 -13.07 -16.27
CA PHE A 59 -27.29 -14.52 -16.14
C PHE A 59 -26.65 -15.17 -17.37
N GLY A 60 -26.94 -14.68 -18.58
CA GLY A 60 -26.44 -15.26 -19.82
C GLY A 60 -25.07 -14.75 -20.25
N LEU A 61 -24.68 -13.53 -19.84
CA LEU A 61 -23.40 -12.94 -20.24
C LEU A 61 -22.49 -12.61 -19.06
N PHE A 62 -22.95 -11.81 -18.08
CA PHE A 62 -22.06 -11.27 -17.04
C PHE A 62 -21.58 -12.32 -16.04
N ILE A 63 -22.46 -13.16 -15.50
CA ILE A 63 -22.09 -14.22 -14.55
C ILE A 63 -21.15 -15.26 -15.22
N PRO A 64 -21.47 -15.80 -16.42
CA PRO A 64 -20.58 -16.70 -17.15
C PRO A 64 -19.21 -16.09 -17.45
N MET A 65 -19.17 -14.79 -17.73
CA MET A 65 -17.93 -14.08 -18.02
C MET A 65 -17.00 -13.98 -16.81
N GLY A 66 -17.54 -13.83 -15.60
CA GLY A 66 -16.74 -13.84 -14.38
C GLY A 66 -16.08 -15.19 -14.11
N TRP A 67 -16.76 -16.30 -14.40
CA TRP A 67 -16.21 -17.65 -14.19
C TRP A 67 -15.27 -18.11 -15.31
N GLY A 68 -15.61 -17.81 -16.57
CA GLY A 68 -14.85 -18.26 -17.72
C GLY A 68 -13.64 -17.39 -18.06
N ALA A 69 -13.74 -16.08 -17.82
CA ALA A 69 -12.67 -15.14 -18.12
C ALA A 69 -12.52 -14.05 -17.05
N PRO A 70 -12.18 -14.42 -15.80
CA PRO A 70 -11.99 -13.46 -14.72
C PRO A 70 -10.92 -12.44 -15.08
N SER A 71 -11.14 -11.21 -14.64
CA SER A 71 -10.33 -10.09 -15.06
C SER A 71 -10.21 -9.04 -13.99
N GLY A 72 -9.09 -8.33 -14.02
CA GLY A 72 -8.87 -7.24 -13.09
C GLY A 72 -7.72 -6.34 -13.51
N PRO A 73 -7.44 -5.32 -12.68
CA PRO A 73 -6.25 -4.50 -12.87
C PRO A 73 -5.00 -5.36 -12.69
N THR A 74 -3.96 -5.02 -13.45
CA THR A 74 -2.64 -5.62 -13.28
C THR A 74 -1.63 -4.54 -12.90
N LEU A 75 -0.64 -4.93 -12.10
CA LEU A 75 0.46 -4.08 -11.68
C LEU A 75 1.78 -4.84 -11.86
N VAL A 76 2.74 -4.17 -12.48
CA VAL A 76 4.14 -4.60 -12.52
C VAL A 76 4.82 -4.16 -11.23
N VAL A 77 5.38 -5.11 -10.50
CA VAL A 77 6.09 -4.89 -9.24
C VAL A 77 7.48 -5.47 -9.37
N ARG A 78 8.49 -4.74 -8.91
CA ARG A 78 9.85 -5.23 -8.73
C ARG A 78 10.18 -5.24 -7.25
N GLN A 79 11.08 -6.13 -6.86
CA GLN A 79 11.53 -6.18 -5.48
C GLN A 79 12.45 -4.99 -5.20
N SER A 80 12.21 -4.32 -4.07
CA SER A 80 13.07 -3.26 -3.57
C SER A 80 13.87 -3.82 -2.41
N ILE A 81 15.19 -3.81 -2.55
CA ILE A 81 16.14 -4.18 -1.51
C ILE A 81 16.62 -2.89 -0.85
N ALA A 82 16.45 -2.81 0.46
CA ALA A 82 17.01 -1.72 1.24
C ALA A 82 18.47 -2.03 1.53
N ILE A 83 19.39 -1.20 1.03
CA ILE A 83 20.83 -1.40 1.26
C ILE A 83 21.19 -0.84 2.64
N VAL A 84 21.62 -1.72 3.53
CA VAL A 84 22.11 -1.41 4.88
C VAL A 84 23.57 -1.87 4.94
N PRO A 85 24.52 -1.04 5.41
CA PRO A 85 25.91 -1.45 5.53
C PRO A 85 26.11 -2.40 6.71
N ASP A 86 27.02 -3.36 6.55
CA ASP A 86 27.39 -4.30 7.62
C ASP A 86 28.27 -3.64 8.68
N VAL A 87 29.03 -2.60 8.30
CA VAL A 87 29.98 -1.87 9.17
C VAL A 87 29.61 -0.38 9.27
N ALA A 88 29.92 0.24 10.41
CA ALA A 88 29.61 1.64 10.67
C ALA A 88 30.82 2.54 10.41
N GLY A 89 30.62 3.68 9.75
CA GLY A 89 31.72 4.60 9.46
C GLY A 89 31.29 5.81 8.65
N GLU A 90 32.25 6.67 8.33
CA GLU A 90 32.04 7.82 7.46
C GLU A 90 32.15 7.42 5.98
N VAL A 91 31.26 7.94 5.15
CA VAL A 91 31.24 7.65 3.73
C VAL A 91 32.17 8.59 2.98
N ILE A 92 33.22 8.03 2.38
CA ILE A 92 34.25 8.78 1.64
C ILE A 92 33.84 9.05 0.19
N ASP A 93 33.09 8.12 -0.42
CA ASP A 93 32.78 8.16 -1.83
C ASP A 93 31.45 7.47 -2.16
N VAL A 94 30.68 8.09 -3.06
CA VAL A 94 29.40 7.58 -3.55
C VAL A 94 29.43 7.74 -5.07
N PRO A 95 30.01 6.77 -5.81
CA PRO A 95 30.18 6.88 -7.25
C PRO A 95 28.88 6.66 -8.05
N VAL A 96 27.79 6.22 -7.40
CA VAL A 96 26.55 5.89 -8.09
C VAL A 96 25.63 7.09 -8.28
N GLU A 97 25.08 7.20 -9.50
CA GLU A 97 24.05 8.16 -9.84
C GLU A 97 22.66 7.51 -9.78
N PRO A 98 21.62 8.25 -9.33
CA PRO A 98 20.26 7.72 -9.27
C PRO A 98 19.73 7.38 -10.68
N ASN A 99 18.96 6.30 -10.76
CA ASN A 99 18.34 5.73 -11.97
C ASN A 99 19.33 5.25 -13.04
N THR A 100 20.59 4.99 -12.68
CA THR A 100 21.54 4.34 -13.58
C THR A 100 21.54 2.83 -13.41
N ARG A 101 21.72 2.09 -14.52
CA ARG A 101 21.77 0.63 -14.49
C ARG A 101 23.13 0.19 -13.94
N LEU A 102 23.08 -0.59 -12.87
CA LEU A 102 24.22 -1.19 -12.19
C LEU A 102 24.18 -2.71 -12.37
N LYS A 103 25.35 -3.31 -12.42
CA LYS A 103 25.53 -4.75 -12.42
C LYS A 103 25.81 -5.27 -11.02
N ALA A 104 25.58 -6.56 -10.82
CA ALA A 104 25.99 -7.24 -9.60
C ALA A 104 27.49 -7.02 -9.32
N GLY A 105 27.81 -6.60 -8.09
CA GLY A 105 29.18 -6.32 -7.65
C GLY A 105 29.68 -4.89 -7.85
N ASP A 106 28.93 -4.05 -8.58
CA ASP A 106 29.27 -2.63 -8.75
C ASP A 106 29.28 -1.90 -7.40
N VAL A 107 30.23 -0.98 -7.22
CA VAL A 107 30.42 -0.27 -5.95
C VAL A 107 29.33 0.79 -5.80
N LEU A 108 28.52 0.67 -4.74
CA LEU A 108 27.48 1.63 -4.38
C LEU A 108 28.06 2.83 -3.64
N PHE A 109 28.80 2.56 -2.58
CA PHE A 109 29.52 3.57 -1.80
C PHE A 109 30.67 2.94 -1.02
N LYS A 110 31.60 3.79 -0.58
CA LYS A 110 32.77 3.39 0.19
C LYS A 110 32.75 4.07 1.55
N ILE A 111 32.99 3.28 2.59
CA ILE A 111 33.22 3.72 3.96
C ILE A 111 34.74 3.91 4.15
N ASP A 112 35.14 4.84 5.01
CA ASP A 112 36.54 5.05 5.37
C ASP A 112 37.20 3.73 5.86
N PRO A 113 38.17 3.18 5.12
CA PRO A 113 38.81 1.93 5.48
C PRO A 113 39.93 2.09 6.51
N VAL A 114 40.39 3.31 6.79
CA VAL A 114 41.57 3.58 7.64
C VAL A 114 41.51 2.88 9.01
N PRO A 115 40.43 3.00 9.82
CA PRO A 115 40.37 2.31 11.12
C PRO A 115 40.37 0.79 10.97
N TYR A 116 39.76 0.25 9.91
CA TYR A 116 39.70 -1.18 9.65
C TYR A 116 41.04 -1.75 9.18
N GLN A 117 41.76 -1.02 8.33
CA GLN A 117 43.12 -1.39 7.90
C GLN A 117 44.09 -1.40 9.08
N ALA A 118 43.99 -0.41 9.98
CA ALA A 118 44.81 -0.36 11.18
C ALA A 118 44.54 -1.57 12.10
N GLN A 119 43.28 -1.98 12.24
CA GLN A 119 42.90 -3.16 13.03
C GLN A 119 43.44 -4.46 12.43
N VAL A 120 43.33 -4.63 11.10
CA VAL A 120 43.93 -5.77 10.39
C VAL A 120 45.44 -5.80 10.62
N GLY A 121 46.14 -4.68 10.42
CA GLY A 121 47.60 -4.59 10.63
C GLY A 121 48.03 -4.92 12.06
N ALA A 122 47.26 -4.48 13.07
CA ALA A 122 47.53 -4.82 14.47
C ALA A 122 47.39 -6.32 14.75
N LEU A 123 46.34 -6.96 14.22
CA LEU A 123 46.12 -8.40 14.37
C LEU A 123 47.12 -9.24 13.58
N GLU A 124 47.55 -8.80 12.40
CA GLU A 124 48.61 -9.47 11.63
C GLU A 124 49.95 -9.43 12.36
N ALA A 125 50.29 -8.30 13.00
CA ALA A 125 51.50 -8.19 13.81
C ALA A 125 51.45 -9.10 15.05
N GLN A 126 50.30 -9.18 15.71
CA GLN A 126 50.08 -10.08 16.86
C GLN A 126 50.16 -11.55 16.44
N LEU A 127 49.51 -11.93 15.33
CA LEU A 127 49.57 -13.27 14.78
C LEU A 127 51.01 -13.68 14.47
N LYS A 128 51.77 -12.80 13.78
CA LYS A 128 53.18 -13.05 13.47
C LYS A 128 54.03 -13.28 14.72
N LEU A 129 53.79 -12.51 15.78
CA LEU A 129 54.48 -12.70 17.06
C LEU A 129 54.13 -14.06 17.69
N SER A 130 52.86 -14.46 17.67
CA SER A 130 52.40 -15.73 18.22
C SER A 130 52.88 -16.93 17.40
N GLU A 131 52.97 -16.82 16.08
CA GLU A 131 53.56 -17.84 15.20
C GLU A 131 55.05 -18.05 15.50
N LEU A 132 55.81 -16.97 15.72
CA LEU A 132 57.22 -17.07 16.13
C LEU A 132 57.37 -17.78 17.48
N ARG A 133 56.50 -17.46 18.45
CA ARG A 133 56.49 -18.13 19.76
C ARG A 133 56.14 -19.60 19.64
N LEU A 134 55.20 -19.95 18.76
CA LEU A 134 54.84 -21.33 18.49
C LEU A 134 56.01 -22.09 17.86
N ALA A 135 56.69 -21.50 16.87
CA ALA A 135 57.86 -22.10 16.23
C ALA A 135 58.99 -22.35 17.26
N GLN A 136 59.25 -21.39 18.14
CA GLN A 136 60.22 -21.54 19.23
C GLN A 136 59.85 -22.68 20.19
N MET A 137 58.58 -22.76 20.61
CA MET A 137 58.12 -23.84 21.51
C MET A 137 58.16 -25.21 20.84
N THR A 138 57.82 -25.28 19.55
CA THR A 138 57.89 -26.52 18.76
C THR A 138 59.34 -27.01 18.66
N GLN A 139 60.28 -26.10 18.42
CA GLN A 139 61.71 -26.43 18.41
C GLN A 139 62.23 -26.92 19.77
N LEU A 140 61.70 -26.39 20.88
CA LEU A 140 62.04 -26.87 22.23
C LEU A 140 61.48 -28.28 22.50
N LEU A 141 60.30 -28.59 21.98
CA LEU A 141 59.71 -29.93 22.06
C LEU A 141 60.54 -30.95 21.27
N GLU A 142 60.99 -30.60 20.05
CA GLU A 142 61.85 -31.46 19.22
C GLU A 142 63.21 -31.77 19.87
N ARG A 143 63.67 -30.91 20.78
CA ARG A 143 64.90 -31.09 21.56
C ARG A 143 64.67 -31.73 22.93
N ASP A 144 63.52 -32.38 23.15
CA ASP A 144 63.11 -32.98 24.44
C ASP A 144 63.16 -32.00 25.65
N SER A 145 63.10 -30.70 25.38
CA SER A 145 63.25 -29.63 26.37
C SER A 145 61.91 -28.93 26.70
N GLY A 146 60.82 -29.28 26.02
CA GLY A 146 59.50 -28.65 26.14
C GLY A 146 58.37 -29.65 26.33
N ARG A 147 57.19 -29.19 26.77
CA ARG A 147 55.98 -30.03 26.94
C ARG A 147 55.07 -29.90 25.73
N ALA A 148 54.47 -31.01 25.29
CA ALA A 148 53.48 -31.00 24.20
C ALA A 148 52.25 -30.12 24.52
N PHE A 149 51.87 -30.04 25.80
CA PHE A 149 50.80 -29.15 26.27
C PHE A 149 51.08 -27.67 25.97
N ASP A 150 52.33 -27.23 26.12
CA ASP A 150 52.72 -25.84 25.88
C ASP A 150 52.62 -25.48 24.40
N VAL A 151 52.99 -26.42 23.51
CA VAL A 151 52.81 -26.27 22.06
C VAL A 151 51.33 -26.19 21.70
N GLN A 152 50.49 -27.06 22.28
CA GLN A 152 49.05 -27.04 22.05
C GLN A 152 48.40 -25.74 22.54
N GLN A 153 48.85 -25.18 23.66
CA GLN A 153 48.38 -23.89 24.16
C GLN A 153 48.74 -22.74 23.20
N ARG A 154 49.97 -22.72 22.67
CA ARG A 154 50.38 -21.72 21.67
C ARG A 154 49.65 -21.89 20.34
N GLN A 155 49.40 -23.13 19.93
CA GLN A 155 48.61 -23.42 18.74
C GLN A 155 47.20 -22.84 18.89
N SER A 156 46.57 -23.02 20.05
CA SER A 156 45.26 -22.46 20.36
C SER A 156 45.26 -20.92 20.32
N GLU A 157 46.34 -20.27 20.80
CA GLU A 157 46.51 -18.81 20.72
C GLU A 157 46.65 -18.33 19.26
N VAL A 158 47.41 -19.04 18.43
CA VAL A 158 47.53 -18.76 16.99
C VAL A 158 46.18 -18.92 16.30
N ASP A 159 45.44 -19.98 16.60
CA ASP A 159 44.15 -20.26 15.97
C ASP A 159 43.10 -19.20 16.36
N GLN A 160 43.12 -18.73 17.62
CA GLN A 160 42.29 -17.61 18.07
C GLN A 160 42.61 -16.31 17.32
N LEU A 161 43.89 -15.98 17.16
CA LEU A 161 44.32 -14.78 16.44
C LEU A 161 44.01 -14.86 14.96
N LYS A 162 44.12 -16.04 14.34
CA LYS A 162 43.69 -16.27 12.95
C LYS A 162 42.20 -16.01 12.79
N ALA A 163 41.36 -16.52 13.68
CA ALA A 163 39.92 -16.28 13.63
C ALA A 163 39.58 -14.78 13.81
N GLN A 164 40.27 -14.09 14.72
CA GLN A 164 40.11 -12.64 14.88
C GLN A 164 40.54 -11.85 13.64
N LEU A 165 41.64 -12.27 13.01
CA LEU A 165 42.15 -11.66 11.77
C LEU A 165 41.16 -11.84 10.62
N GLU A 166 40.57 -13.02 10.47
CA GLU A 166 39.51 -13.26 9.47
C GLU A 166 38.31 -12.35 9.68
N GLY A 167 37.86 -12.18 10.94
CA GLY A 167 36.78 -11.24 11.28
C GLY A 167 37.12 -9.78 10.92
N ALA A 168 38.35 -9.34 11.21
CA ALA A 168 38.81 -8.00 10.85
C ALA A 168 38.93 -7.80 9.33
N LYS A 169 39.40 -8.82 8.60
CA LYS A 169 39.46 -8.82 7.12
C LYS A 169 38.06 -8.76 6.50
N TRP A 170 37.10 -9.49 7.06
CA TRP A 170 35.70 -9.41 6.64
C TRP A 170 35.15 -8.00 6.85
N ASN A 171 35.37 -7.38 8.02
CA ASN A 171 34.95 -6.01 8.28
C ASN A 171 35.57 -5.02 7.29
N LEU A 172 36.85 -5.19 6.95
CA LEU A 172 37.54 -4.38 5.96
C LEU A 172 36.93 -4.53 4.56
N ASP A 173 36.60 -5.75 4.12
CA ASP A 173 35.91 -5.98 2.85
C ASP A 173 34.54 -5.31 2.81
N LYS A 174 33.80 -5.37 3.94
CA LYS A 174 32.50 -4.72 4.10
C LYS A 174 32.52 -3.20 4.15
N THR A 175 33.70 -2.56 4.14
CA THR A 175 33.80 -1.10 3.93
C THR A 175 33.38 -0.68 2.53
N VAL A 176 33.44 -1.59 1.55
CA VAL A 176 33.01 -1.34 0.18
C VAL A 176 31.67 -2.02 -0.06
N VAL A 177 30.60 -1.22 -0.03
CA VAL A 177 29.24 -1.74 -0.24
C VAL A 177 28.97 -1.89 -1.73
N ARG A 178 28.56 -3.09 -2.15
CA ARG A 178 28.35 -3.46 -3.55
C ARG A 178 26.89 -3.78 -3.86
N ALA A 179 26.52 -3.68 -5.12
CA ALA A 179 25.21 -4.08 -5.61
C ALA A 179 25.02 -5.60 -5.49
N PRO A 180 23.92 -6.09 -4.87
CA PRO A 180 23.68 -7.53 -4.69
C PRO A 180 23.28 -8.25 -5.98
N SER A 181 22.64 -7.55 -6.92
CA SER A 181 22.14 -8.08 -8.19
C SER A 181 22.15 -6.99 -9.26
N ASP A 182 21.69 -7.32 -10.48
CA ASP A 182 21.54 -6.35 -11.56
C ASP A 182 20.30 -5.49 -11.35
N GLY A 183 20.47 -4.17 -11.39
CA GLY A 183 19.37 -3.26 -11.03
C GLY A 183 19.73 -1.80 -11.14
N TYR A 184 19.02 -0.96 -10.40
CA TYR A 184 19.29 0.47 -10.34
C TYR A 184 18.86 1.05 -9.00
N VAL A 185 19.50 2.14 -8.59
CA VAL A 185 19.18 2.86 -7.36
C VAL A 185 18.19 3.98 -7.67
N THR A 186 17.01 3.98 -7.05
CA THR A 186 15.99 5.01 -7.34
C THR A 186 16.25 6.32 -6.61
N ASN A 187 16.70 6.23 -5.35
CA ASN A 187 17.00 7.40 -4.52
C ASN A 187 18.33 7.21 -3.79
N VAL A 188 19.29 8.10 -4.10
CA VAL A 188 20.57 8.21 -3.41
C VAL A 188 20.46 9.37 -2.41
N ALA A 189 20.03 9.06 -1.19
CA ALA A 189 19.98 10.03 -0.10
C ALA A 189 21.37 10.29 0.51
N LEU A 190 22.28 9.31 0.37
CA LEU A 190 23.63 9.38 0.92
C LEU A 190 24.49 10.44 0.22
N ARG A 191 25.37 11.08 1.00
CA ARG A 191 26.36 12.05 0.53
C ARG A 191 27.72 11.74 1.18
N LYS A 192 28.80 12.19 0.54
CA LYS A 192 30.15 12.13 1.13
C LYS A 192 30.17 12.89 2.45
N GLY A 193 30.87 12.35 3.46
CA GLY A 193 30.89 12.86 4.82
C GLY A 193 29.70 12.44 5.69
N ALA A 194 28.68 11.78 5.13
CA ALA A 194 27.60 11.23 5.93
C ALA A 194 28.10 10.00 6.71
N ARG A 195 27.64 9.85 7.94
CA ARG A 195 27.96 8.68 8.77
C ARG A 195 26.87 7.64 8.65
N VAL A 196 27.25 6.41 8.36
CA VAL A 196 26.35 5.26 8.27
C VAL A 196 26.55 4.33 9.47
N SER A 197 25.49 3.64 9.86
CA SER A 197 25.49 2.65 10.93
C SER A 197 24.88 1.34 10.47
N ASN A 198 25.26 0.25 11.12
CA ASN A 198 24.81 -1.12 10.82
C ASN A 198 23.44 -1.46 11.42
N LEU A 199 22.53 -0.48 11.49
CA LEU A 199 21.19 -0.68 12.04
C LEU A 199 20.17 -0.97 10.92
N PRO A 200 19.36 -2.05 11.04
CA PRO A 200 18.35 -2.43 10.03
C PRO A 200 17.28 -1.35 9.75
N LEU A 201 17.10 -0.38 10.65
CA LEU A 201 16.10 0.68 10.54
C LEU A 201 16.60 1.94 9.82
N SER A 202 17.87 1.98 9.39
CA SER A 202 18.48 3.14 8.73
C SER A 202 18.98 2.78 7.33
N PRO A 203 18.09 2.46 6.38
CA PRO A 203 18.50 2.14 5.02
C PRO A 203 19.10 3.36 4.33
N VAL A 204 20.25 3.14 3.70
CA VAL A 204 21.04 4.22 3.10
C VAL A 204 20.58 4.54 1.67
N MET A 205 20.08 3.52 0.97
CA MET A 205 19.50 3.65 -0.36
C MET A 205 18.52 2.51 -0.68
N ALA A 206 17.61 2.77 -1.61
CA ALA A 206 16.69 1.76 -2.15
C ALA A 206 17.18 1.26 -3.51
N PHE A 207 17.52 -0.02 -3.58
CA PHE A 207 17.94 -0.72 -4.77
C PHE A 207 16.78 -1.51 -5.37
N ILE A 208 16.48 -1.31 -6.65
CA ILE A 208 15.44 -2.07 -7.36
C ILE A 208 16.10 -3.17 -8.17
N ASP A 209 15.76 -4.42 -7.86
CA ASP A 209 16.25 -5.59 -8.59
C ASP A 209 15.50 -5.71 -9.94
N THR A 210 16.24 -5.90 -11.02
CA THR A 210 15.70 -6.08 -12.38
C THR A 210 15.69 -7.54 -12.84
N SER A 211 16.30 -8.45 -12.08
CA SER A 211 16.39 -9.88 -12.42
C SER A 211 15.02 -10.60 -12.40
N ASP A 212 14.11 -10.21 -11.51
CA ASP A 212 12.77 -10.78 -11.43
C ASP A 212 11.70 -9.69 -11.47
N THR A 213 10.91 -9.68 -12.56
CA THR A 213 9.78 -8.76 -12.71
C THR A 213 8.48 -9.51 -12.42
N LEU A 214 7.84 -9.15 -11.30
CA LEU A 214 6.61 -9.76 -10.84
C LEU A 214 5.42 -9.01 -11.43
N ILE A 215 4.52 -9.73 -12.08
CA ILE A 215 3.29 -9.15 -12.62
C ILE A 215 2.11 -9.76 -11.86
N GLY A 216 1.43 -8.91 -11.11
CA GLY A 216 0.26 -9.29 -10.33
C GLY A 216 -1.03 -8.90 -11.05
N ILE A 217 -2.03 -9.77 -11.01
CA ILE A 217 -3.42 -9.44 -11.38
C ILE A 217 -4.28 -9.54 -10.12
N GLU A 218 -5.05 -8.50 -9.83
CA GLU A 218 -6.04 -8.55 -8.74
C GLU A 218 -7.32 -9.19 -9.25
N ILE A 219 -7.74 -10.29 -8.62
CA ILE A 219 -8.98 -11.00 -8.96
C ILE A 219 -9.83 -11.16 -7.71
N ASP A 220 -11.15 -10.94 -7.84
CA ASP A 220 -12.08 -11.16 -6.73
C ASP A 220 -12.04 -12.61 -6.24
N GLN A 221 -12.12 -12.79 -4.91
CA GLN A 221 -12.02 -14.10 -4.26
C GLN A 221 -13.04 -15.12 -4.78
N ILE A 222 -14.21 -14.65 -5.23
CA ILE A 222 -15.27 -15.50 -5.81
C ILE A 222 -14.76 -16.25 -7.04
N TYR A 223 -13.95 -15.61 -7.87
CA TYR A 223 -13.43 -16.17 -9.12
C TYR A 223 -12.13 -16.94 -8.93
N ALA A 224 -11.38 -16.67 -7.86
CA ALA A 224 -10.11 -17.34 -7.58
C ALA A 224 -10.23 -18.87 -7.47
N ARG A 225 -11.41 -19.39 -7.10
CA ARG A 225 -11.69 -20.85 -7.04
C ARG A 225 -11.57 -21.58 -8.39
N TYR A 226 -11.69 -20.86 -9.51
CA TYR A 226 -11.61 -21.42 -10.87
C TYR A 226 -10.24 -21.24 -11.51
N LEU A 227 -9.33 -20.52 -10.83
CA LEU A 227 -8.00 -20.24 -11.32
C LEU A 227 -7.06 -21.40 -11.01
N LYS A 228 -6.26 -21.78 -12.00
CA LYS A 228 -5.22 -22.80 -11.89
C LYS A 228 -3.93 -22.29 -12.52
N ALA A 229 -2.80 -22.74 -11.99
CA ALA A 229 -1.50 -22.50 -12.61
C ALA A 229 -1.48 -23.07 -14.04
N GLY A 230 -0.82 -22.37 -14.95
CA GLY A 230 -0.71 -22.73 -16.37
C GLY A 230 -1.79 -22.17 -17.29
N GLN A 231 -2.88 -21.60 -16.76
CA GLN A 231 -3.95 -21.00 -17.58
C GLN A 231 -3.42 -19.83 -18.43
N PRO A 232 -3.89 -19.69 -19.69
CA PRO A 232 -3.45 -18.60 -20.55
C PRO A 232 -4.04 -17.26 -20.11
N VAL A 233 -3.24 -16.21 -20.25
CA VAL A 233 -3.57 -14.85 -19.84
C VAL A 233 -3.31 -13.88 -20.99
N GLU A 234 -4.21 -12.92 -21.19
CA GLU A 234 -3.96 -11.74 -22.01
C GLU A 234 -3.88 -10.50 -21.14
N VAL A 235 -2.84 -9.69 -21.34
CA VAL A 235 -2.52 -8.51 -20.55
C VAL A 235 -2.34 -7.31 -21.45
N THR A 236 -2.82 -6.16 -20.98
CA THR A 236 -2.63 -4.86 -21.62
C THR A 236 -2.05 -3.90 -20.60
N PHE A 237 -1.04 -3.12 -20.98
CA PHE A 237 -0.44 -2.11 -20.11
C PHE A 237 -0.80 -0.71 -20.59
N LYS A 238 -1.00 0.22 -19.67
CA LYS A 238 -1.20 1.64 -19.99
C LYS A 238 0.07 2.29 -20.55
N PHE A 239 1.25 1.79 -20.14
CA PHE A 239 2.56 2.25 -20.62
C PHE A 239 2.73 2.05 -22.13
N ARG A 240 2.21 0.94 -22.66
CA ARG A 240 2.23 0.62 -24.10
C ARG A 240 0.80 0.39 -24.61
N PRO A 241 0.04 1.48 -24.84
CA PRO A 241 -1.36 1.36 -25.22
C PRO A 241 -1.49 0.63 -26.55
N GLY A 242 -2.48 -0.24 -26.64
CA GLY A 242 -2.80 -0.95 -27.87
C GLY A 242 -1.96 -2.20 -28.15
N GLN A 243 -1.01 -2.58 -27.31
CA GLN A 243 -0.36 -3.89 -27.40
C GLN A 243 -1.03 -4.86 -26.42
N VAL A 244 -1.29 -6.08 -26.88
CA VAL A 244 -1.80 -7.18 -26.04
C VAL A 244 -0.70 -8.20 -25.94
N TYR A 245 -0.29 -8.50 -24.72
CA TYR A 245 0.72 -9.50 -24.44
C TYR A 245 0.06 -10.76 -23.93
N THR A 246 0.64 -11.90 -24.31
CA THR A 246 0.19 -13.21 -23.86
C THR A 246 1.14 -13.76 -22.81
N GLY A 247 0.58 -14.52 -21.88
CA GLY A 247 1.35 -15.14 -20.81
C GLY A 247 0.60 -16.32 -20.21
N LYS A 248 1.14 -16.84 -19.12
CA LYS A 248 0.53 -17.92 -18.34
C LYS A 248 0.47 -17.56 -16.87
N VAL A 249 -0.53 -18.08 -16.17
CA VAL A 249 -0.59 -18.03 -14.71
C VAL A 249 0.55 -18.86 -14.14
N GLU A 250 1.39 -18.25 -13.32
CA GLU A 250 2.46 -18.95 -12.63
C GLU A 250 1.96 -19.51 -11.30
N THR A 251 1.39 -18.65 -10.46
CA THR A 251 0.82 -19.07 -9.19
C THR A 251 -0.29 -18.12 -8.74
N VAL A 252 -1.27 -18.66 -8.01
CA VAL A 252 -2.32 -17.88 -7.37
C VAL A 252 -1.92 -17.71 -5.91
N LEU A 253 -1.72 -16.46 -5.45
CA LEU A 253 -1.39 -16.23 -4.04
C LEU A 253 -2.59 -16.63 -3.19
N GLN A 254 -2.37 -17.55 -2.25
CA GLN A 254 -3.43 -18.09 -1.40
C GLN A 254 -3.72 -17.21 -0.18
N ALA A 255 -2.85 -16.24 0.12
CA ALA A 255 -2.97 -15.36 1.26
C ALA A 255 -2.89 -13.88 0.85
N ILE A 256 -3.67 -13.06 1.53
CA ILE A 256 -3.55 -11.60 1.56
C ILE A 256 -3.07 -11.18 2.95
N SER A 257 -2.52 -9.98 3.09
CA SER A 257 -1.99 -9.47 4.37
C SER A 257 -2.99 -9.56 5.53
N ALA A 258 -4.29 -9.37 5.27
CA ALA A 258 -5.36 -9.50 6.26
C ALA A 258 -5.53 -10.94 6.80
N GLY A 259 -5.09 -11.96 6.06
CA GLY A 259 -5.09 -13.36 6.49
C GLY A 259 -3.78 -13.82 7.13
N GLN A 260 -2.74 -12.97 7.16
CA GLN A 260 -1.45 -13.30 7.75
C GLN A 260 -1.44 -12.94 9.25
N VAL A 261 -1.14 -13.91 10.09
CA VAL A 261 -0.86 -13.67 11.52
C VAL A 261 0.59 -13.21 11.64
N GLN A 262 0.79 -12.01 12.16
CA GLN A 262 2.14 -11.52 12.48
C GLN A 262 2.58 -12.18 13.78
N VAL A 263 3.83 -12.65 13.81
CA VAL A 263 4.42 -13.20 15.02
C VAL A 263 4.67 -12.04 15.98
N SER A 264 3.93 -12.03 17.08
CA SER A 264 4.09 -11.10 18.19
C SER A 264 4.09 -11.90 19.49
N GLY A 265 4.85 -11.46 20.50
CA GLY A 265 4.84 -12.09 21.83
C GLY A 265 3.52 -11.94 22.61
N THR A 266 2.47 -11.46 21.94
CA THR A 266 1.11 -11.27 22.44
C THR A 266 0.16 -12.21 21.71
N ALA A 267 -0.90 -12.64 22.40
CA ALA A 267 -1.95 -13.46 21.80
C ALA A 267 -2.61 -12.74 20.60
N VAL A 268 -2.98 -13.52 19.58
CA VAL A 268 -3.59 -13.00 18.35
C VAL A 268 -4.87 -12.25 18.69
N THR A 269 -4.86 -10.93 18.52
CA THR A 269 -6.04 -10.09 18.75
C THR A 269 -6.99 -10.22 17.56
N PRO A 270 -8.31 -10.43 17.78
CA PRO A 270 -9.29 -10.44 16.71
C PRO A 270 -9.30 -9.09 15.98
N LYS A 271 -8.86 -9.09 14.72
CA LYS A 271 -9.03 -7.94 13.81
C LYS A 271 -10.34 -8.08 13.06
N GLY A 272 -10.98 -6.96 12.72
CA GLY A 272 -12.17 -6.97 11.87
C GLY A 272 -11.90 -7.64 10.52
N ILE A 273 -12.87 -8.41 10.03
CA ILE A 273 -12.74 -9.15 8.76
C ILE A 273 -12.63 -8.15 7.61
N GLN A 274 -11.46 -8.10 6.95
CA GLN A 274 -11.21 -7.29 5.77
C GLN A 274 -11.03 -8.24 4.57
N ALA A 275 -12.06 -8.34 3.73
CA ALA A 275 -11.99 -9.08 2.47
C ALA A 275 -11.38 -8.20 1.37
N GLY A 276 -10.34 -8.70 0.70
CA GLY A 276 -9.69 -8.06 -0.44
C GLY A 276 -9.47 -9.03 -1.60
N PRO A 277 -9.25 -8.55 -2.82
CA PRO A 277 -8.97 -9.41 -3.97
C PRO A 277 -7.69 -10.22 -3.75
N LEU A 278 -7.61 -11.39 -4.38
CA LEU A 278 -6.40 -12.22 -4.41
C LEU A 278 -5.52 -11.77 -5.56
N VAL A 279 -4.21 -11.84 -5.36
CA VAL A 279 -3.23 -11.50 -6.40
C VAL A 279 -2.81 -12.79 -7.11
N VAL A 280 -2.87 -12.77 -8.43
CA VAL A 280 -2.40 -13.87 -9.28
C VAL A 280 -1.09 -13.44 -9.92
N ARG A 281 -0.02 -14.20 -9.69
CA ARG A 281 1.26 -13.97 -10.34
C ARG A 281 1.23 -14.60 -11.73
N ILE A 282 1.62 -13.82 -12.73
CA ILE A 282 1.68 -14.27 -14.12
C ILE A 282 3.09 -14.10 -14.66
N ARG A 283 3.41 -14.93 -15.66
CA ARG A 283 4.63 -14.81 -16.46
C ARG A 283 4.26 -14.51 -17.90
N LEU A 284 4.87 -13.49 -18.48
CA LEU A 284 4.75 -13.17 -19.91
C LEU A 284 5.54 -14.18 -20.75
N ASN A 285 5.07 -14.47 -21.96
CA ASN A 285 5.79 -15.35 -22.89
C ASN A 285 7.07 -14.67 -23.41
N ASP A 286 7.04 -13.36 -23.61
CA ASP A 286 8.18 -12.57 -24.08
C ASP A 286 8.94 -11.95 -22.89
N ALA A 287 10.06 -12.55 -22.50
CA ALA A 287 10.88 -12.09 -21.35
C ALA A 287 11.41 -10.66 -21.56
N ALA A 288 11.84 -10.31 -22.78
CA ALA A 288 12.33 -8.96 -23.10
C ALA A 288 11.28 -7.86 -22.86
N VAL A 289 10.00 -8.17 -23.02
CA VAL A 289 8.92 -7.21 -22.71
C VAL A 289 8.79 -7.03 -21.21
N ALA A 290 8.94 -8.09 -20.41
CA ALA A 290 8.88 -8.00 -18.97
C ALA A 290 10.02 -7.13 -18.39
N GLU A 291 11.22 -7.21 -18.97
CA GLU A 291 12.38 -6.43 -18.55
C GLU A 291 12.27 -4.92 -18.89
N ASP A 292 11.67 -4.57 -20.02
CA ASP A 292 11.49 -3.16 -20.40
C ASP A 292 10.35 -2.46 -19.64
N LEU A 293 9.42 -3.22 -19.07
CA LEU A 293 8.30 -2.63 -18.34
C LEU A 293 8.77 -1.95 -17.04
N PRO A 294 8.51 -0.64 -16.87
CA PRO A 294 8.82 0.05 -15.62
C PRO A 294 8.02 -0.55 -14.46
N ALA A 295 8.63 -0.65 -13.28
CA ALA A 295 7.92 -0.93 -12.04
C ALA A 295 6.81 0.12 -11.82
N GLY A 296 5.64 -0.33 -11.38
CA GLY A 296 4.44 0.51 -11.25
C GLY A 296 3.58 0.59 -12.52
N SER A 297 3.99 -0.04 -13.63
CA SER A 297 3.17 -0.10 -14.85
C SER A 297 1.83 -0.79 -14.56
N ALA A 298 0.74 -0.03 -14.71
CA ALA A 298 -0.61 -0.51 -14.48
C ALA A 298 -1.32 -0.88 -15.79
N GLY A 299 -2.21 -1.85 -15.72
CA GLY A 299 -2.88 -2.41 -16.89
C GLY A 299 -4.21 -3.08 -16.57
N ALA A 300 -4.74 -3.79 -17.56
CA ALA A 300 -5.86 -4.70 -17.39
C ALA A 300 -5.48 -6.08 -17.95
N ALA A 301 -5.82 -7.12 -17.21
CA ALA A 301 -5.55 -8.50 -17.59
C ALA A 301 -6.83 -9.34 -17.51
N ALA A 302 -6.88 -10.41 -18.29
CA ALA A 302 -7.87 -11.46 -18.14
C ALA A 302 -7.23 -12.84 -18.24
N ILE A 303 -7.66 -13.73 -17.36
CA ILE A 303 -7.23 -15.12 -17.32
C ILE A 303 -8.32 -15.94 -17.97
N PHE A 304 -7.97 -16.84 -18.88
CA PHE A 304 -8.94 -17.70 -19.57
C PHE A 304 -8.94 -19.08 -18.91
N THR A 305 -10.07 -19.45 -18.30
CA THR A 305 -10.22 -20.73 -17.61
C THR A 305 -10.71 -21.81 -18.58
N ASP A 306 -10.79 -23.06 -18.14
CA ASP A 306 -11.32 -24.14 -18.99
C ASP A 306 -12.85 -24.08 -19.14
N HIS A 307 -13.50 -23.25 -18.32
CA HIS A 307 -14.95 -23.11 -18.28
C HIS A 307 -15.42 -22.01 -19.25
N ILE A 308 -16.52 -22.28 -19.98
CA ILE A 308 -17.25 -21.26 -20.78
C ILE A 308 -16.34 -20.57 -21.81
N LYS A 309 -15.81 -21.36 -22.75
CA LYS A 309 -14.93 -20.87 -23.84
C LYS A 309 -15.55 -19.74 -24.68
N SER A 310 -16.88 -19.67 -24.78
CA SER A 310 -17.58 -18.58 -25.47
C SER A 310 -17.31 -17.21 -24.83
N ALA A 311 -17.14 -17.14 -23.51
CA ALA A 311 -16.81 -15.91 -22.79
C ALA A 311 -15.42 -15.37 -23.15
N HIS A 312 -14.49 -16.24 -23.58
CA HIS A 312 -13.13 -15.84 -23.93
C HIS A 312 -13.12 -14.84 -25.08
N ILE A 313 -13.92 -15.09 -26.12
CA ILE A 313 -13.97 -14.24 -27.32
C ILE A 313 -14.41 -12.83 -26.94
N ILE A 314 -15.46 -12.73 -26.13
CA ILE A 314 -16.00 -11.45 -25.67
C ILE A 314 -14.95 -10.71 -24.83
N ARG A 315 -14.26 -11.41 -23.92
CA ARG A 315 -13.22 -10.80 -23.09
C ARG A 315 -12.02 -10.33 -23.90
N LYS A 316 -11.58 -11.10 -24.89
CA LYS A 316 -10.51 -10.69 -25.83
C LYS A 316 -10.89 -9.42 -26.58
N VAL A 317 -12.13 -9.32 -27.05
CA VAL A 317 -12.63 -8.11 -27.72
C VAL A 317 -12.67 -6.92 -26.76
N LEU A 318 -13.11 -7.10 -25.51
CA LEU A 318 -13.12 -6.01 -24.51
C LEU A 318 -11.71 -5.50 -24.19
N LEU A 319 -10.74 -6.40 -23.97
CA LEU A 319 -9.34 -6.03 -23.73
C LEU A 319 -8.72 -5.31 -24.93
N ARG A 320 -9.01 -5.76 -26.15
CA ARG A 320 -8.53 -5.12 -27.38
C ARG A 320 -9.22 -3.80 -27.67
N ARG A 321 -10.49 -3.61 -27.31
CA ARG A 321 -11.21 -2.34 -27.48
C ARG A 321 -10.60 -1.22 -26.65
N SER A 322 -9.89 -1.53 -25.55
CA SER A 322 -9.08 -0.56 -24.80
C SER A 322 -8.08 0.21 -25.69
N ARG A 323 -7.64 -0.40 -26.82
CA ARG A 323 -6.78 0.21 -27.86
C ARG A 323 -7.36 1.52 -28.42
N LEU A 324 -8.68 1.72 -28.37
CA LEU A 324 -9.36 2.88 -28.97
C LEU A 324 -9.57 4.05 -27.99
N ARG A 325 -9.25 3.89 -26.70
CA ARG A 325 -9.48 4.93 -25.69
C ARG A 325 -8.25 5.83 -25.47
N ILE A 326 -7.48 6.06 -26.53
CA ILE A 326 -6.23 6.87 -26.52
C ILE A 326 -6.52 8.38 -26.46
N THR A 327 -7.75 8.85 -26.71
CA THR A 327 -8.04 10.28 -26.88
C THR A 327 -9.04 10.91 -25.91
N SER A 328 -9.45 10.25 -24.81
CA SER A 328 -10.11 10.98 -23.72
C SER A 328 -9.06 11.38 -22.70
N ILE A 329 -8.50 12.58 -22.85
CA ILE A 329 -7.83 13.32 -21.78
C ILE A 329 -8.74 13.21 -20.55
N ARG A 330 -8.35 12.38 -19.58
CA ARG A 330 -9.00 12.34 -18.28
C ARG A 330 -8.48 13.60 -17.58
N PHE A 331 -9.21 14.70 -17.73
CA PHE A 331 -9.02 15.89 -16.92
C PHE A 331 -9.15 15.43 -15.47
N SER A 332 -8.02 15.31 -14.79
CA SER A 332 -7.97 14.87 -13.41
C SER A 332 -8.70 15.90 -12.57
N ARG A 333 -9.89 15.53 -12.10
CA ARG A 333 -10.71 16.36 -11.23
C ARG A 333 -10.30 16.08 -9.78
N GLU A 334 -9.05 16.37 -9.45
CA GLU A 334 -8.48 16.22 -8.09
C GLU A 334 -7.73 17.48 -7.61
N GLY A 335 -7.81 18.60 -8.34
CA GLY A 335 -7.07 19.83 -8.02
C GLY A 335 -7.87 21.03 -7.49
N LEU A 336 -9.15 20.89 -7.10
CA LEU A 336 -9.97 22.02 -6.62
C LEU A 336 -10.75 21.68 -5.34
N GLY A 337 -10.04 21.13 -4.35
CA GLY A 337 -10.56 20.89 -3.00
C GLY A 337 -9.79 21.60 -1.88
N GLY A 338 -8.80 22.43 -2.20
CA GLY A 338 -7.93 23.06 -1.20
C GLY A 338 -7.45 24.43 -1.64
N SER A 339 -8.30 25.45 -1.52
CA SER A 339 -7.91 26.87 -1.38
C SER A 339 -9.16 27.75 -1.26
N LEU A 340 -9.98 27.54 -0.22
CA LEU A 340 -11.04 28.49 0.19
C LEU A 340 -11.19 28.49 1.72
N ARG A 341 -10.05 28.45 2.44
CA ARG A 341 -9.96 28.61 3.90
C ARG A 341 -8.69 29.36 4.30
N SER A 342 -8.43 30.50 3.66
CA SER A 342 -7.41 31.47 4.10
C SER A 342 -7.62 32.78 3.35
N GLY A 343 -8.65 33.52 3.73
CA GLY A 343 -8.99 34.77 3.04
C GLY A 343 -10.22 35.44 3.61
N PHE A 344 -10.39 35.42 4.93
CA PHE A 344 -11.41 36.22 5.61
C PHE A 344 -10.97 36.56 7.04
N ASP A 345 -9.69 36.89 7.20
CA ASP A 345 -9.14 37.48 8.43
C ASP A 345 -8.02 38.44 8.02
N ARG A 346 -8.42 39.66 7.65
CA ARG A 346 -7.64 40.89 7.79
C ARG A 346 -8.45 42.06 7.24
N GLY A 347 -8.93 42.90 8.16
CA GLY A 347 -9.42 44.23 7.82
C GLY A 347 -10.78 44.57 8.40
N PHE A 348 -10.88 44.69 9.73
CA PHE A 348 -11.64 45.79 10.33
C PHE A 348 -11.18 45.97 11.78
N ALA A 349 -10.22 46.87 11.96
CA ALA A 349 -9.92 47.46 13.25
C ALA A 349 -10.82 48.69 13.41
N LEU A 350 -11.49 48.84 14.55
CA LEU A 350 -11.50 50.07 15.36
C LEU A 350 -12.42 49.95 16.60
N ARG A 351 -11.77 50.18 17.75
CA ARG A 351 -12.25 50.87 18.97
C ARG A 351 -13.58 50.43 19.62
N SER A 352 -13.43 49.95 20.86
CA SER A 352 -13.79 50.64 22.12
C SER A 352 -14.64 49.79 23.07
N GLY A 353 -14.31 49.86 24.36
CA GLY A 353 -15.26 49.65 25.45
C GLY A 353 -15.04 48.38 26.29
N MET A 354 -14.52 48.58 27.50
CA MET A 354 -14.64 47.68 28.64
C MET A 354 -16.07 47.18 28.86
N ALA A 355 -16.23 45.95 29.34
CA ALA A 355 -16.98 45.66 30.57
C ALA A 355 -16.97 44.15 30.90
N ASP A 356 -16.79 43.90 32.19
CA ASP A 356 -16.87 42.64 32.90
C ASP A 356 -18.24 41.93 32.83
N CYS A 357 -18.23 40.73 33.42
CA CYS A 357 -19.30 40.08 34.18
C CYS A 357 -20.23 39.07 33.49
N ALA A 358 -20.00 37.82 33.88
CA ALA A 358 -20.92 36.98 34.65
C ALA A 358 -22.32 36.63 34.08
N GLY A 359 -22.50 35.31 33.95
CA GLY A 359 -23.72 34.49 34.00
C GLY A 359 -25.09 35.14 34.11
N VAL A 360 -26.05 34.61 33.35
CA VAL A 360 -27.37 34.20 33.86
C VAL A 360 -28.03 33.24 32.86
N ASN A 361 -28.61 32.22 33.46
CA ASN A 361 -29.44 31.16 32.91
C ASN A 361 -30.79 31.74 32.43
N SER A 362 -31.23 31.50 31.18
CA SER A 362 -32.67 31.53 30.89
C SER A 362 -33.04 30.73 29.63
N LEU A 363 -34.01 29.84 29.83
CA LEU A 363 -34.79 29.13 28.83
C LEU A 363 -35.59 30.13 27.97
N ARG A 364 -35.43 30.09 26.65
CA ARG A 364 -36.49 30.49 25.70
C ARG A 364 -36.49 29.61 24.45
N SER A 365 -37.51 28.76 24.38
CA SER A 365 -38.47 28.68 23.28
C SER A 365 -37.99 29.18 21.90
N CYS A 366 -37.81 28.25 20.96
CA CYS A 366 -38.03 28.52 19.54
C CYS A 366 -38.80 27.36 18.90
N ARG A 367 -40.10 27.59 18.68
CA ARG A 367 -40.94 26.87 17.71
C ARG A 367 -40.36 27.07 16.31
N ALA A 368 -40.23 25.98 15.55
CA ALA A 368 -40.10 26.03 14.09
C ALA A 368 -41.28 25.23 13.48
N PRO A 369 -41.98 25.77 12.46
CA PRO A 369 -43.16 25.14 11.90
C PRO A 369 -42.80 24.05 10.88
N LEU A 370 -43.52 22.93 10.96
CA LEU A 370 -43.67 21.94 9.90
C LEU A 370 -44.19 22.61 8.62
N ARG A 371 -43.48 22.46 7.51
CA ARG A 371 -44.08 22.43 6.17
C ARG A 371 -43.63 21.17 5.44
N LEU A 372 -44.57 20.24 5.29
CA LEU A 372 -44.49 19.11 4.38
C LEU A 372 -44.26 19.61 2.96
N SER A 373 -43.26 19.06 2.28
CA SER A 373 -43.22 19.02 0.81
C SER A 373 -42.91 17.59 0.37
N ILE A 374 -43.95 16.95 -0.18
CA ILE A 374 -43.96 15.61 -0.72
C ILE A 374 -43.32 15.67 -2.11
N SER A 375 -42.00 15.50 -2.22
CA SER A 375 -41.35 15.18 -3.51
C SER A 375 -39.99 14.50 -3.42
N ALA A 376 -39.42 14.28 -2.23
CA ALA A 376 -38.05 13.76 -2.08
C ALA A 376 -37.93 12.24 -1.84
N SER A 377 -39.02 11.45 -1.88
CA SER A 377 -38.97 10.01 -1.53
C SER A 377 -38.44 9.08 -2.63
N TRP A 378 -38.30 9.52 -3.88
CA TRP A 378 -37.83 8.64 -4.96
C TRP A 378 -36.31 8.67 -5.21
N PHE A 379 -35.62 9.74 -4.79
CA PHE A 379 -34.16 9.86 -4.97
C PHE A 379 -33.34 9.24 -3.84
N PHE A 380 -33.92 9.04 -2.65
CA PHE A 380 -33.22 8.49 -1.49
C PHE A 380 -33.06 6.96 -1.52
N LEU A 381 -33.97 6.25 -2.20
CA LEU A 381 -33.91 4.78 -2.31
C LEU A 381 -32.84 4.27 -3.30
N LEU A 382 -32.46 5.07 -4.31
CA LEU A 382 -31.43 4.67 -5.28
C LEU A 382 -30.00 4.98 -4.80
N SER A 383 -29.78 6.03 -4.00
CA SER A 383 -28.48 6.35 -3.41
C SER A 383 -28.08 5.43 -2.24
N CYS A 384 -29.04 4.76 -1.60
CA CYS A 384 -28.76 3.85 -0.49
C CYS A 384 -28.23 2.48 -0.96
N LEU A 385 -28.47 2.08 -2.22
CA LEU A 385 -27.99 0.80 -2.76
C LEU A 385 -26.54 0.83 -3.28
N GLN A 386 -25.93 2.01 -3.43
CA GLN A 386 -24.60 2.17 -4.03
C GLN A 386 -23.50 2.64 -3.07
N THR A 387 -23.81 2.75 -1.77
CA THR A 387 -22.82 3.13 -0.75
C THR A 387 -22.91 2.19 0.44
N ARG A 388 -22.43 0.94 0.29
CA ARG A 388 -22.04 0.14 1.46
C ARG A 388 -20.69 0.64 1.98
N ARG A 389 -20.71 1.68 2.80
CA ARG A 389 -19.69 1.92 3.83
C ARG A 389 -20.29 2.78 4.95
N SER A 390 -20.37 2.15 6.12
CA SER A 390 -20.32 2.77 7.46
C SER A 390 -21.58 3.51 7.97
N ALA A 391 -22.56 2.75 8.49
CA ALA A 391 -23.34 3.17 9.65
C ALA A 391 -24.10 1.97 10.25
N CYS A 392 -23.68 1.49 11.42
CA CYS A 392 -24.51 0.67 12.29
C CYS A 392 -24.73 1.47 13.57
N CYS A 393 -25.95 1.95 13.78
CA CYS A 393 -26.44 2.47 15.05
C CYS A 393 -27.05 1.32 15.85
N LEU A 394 -26.87 1.34 17.17
CA LEU A 394 -27.86 0.82 18.12
C LEU A 394 -27.76 1.66 19.40
N ALA A 395 -28.60 2.69 19.47
CA ALA A 395 -29.03 3.31 20.72
C ALA A 395 -30.52 2.95 20.88
N ALA A 396 -30.85 2.25 21.95
CA ALA A 396 -32.21 1.86 22.33
C ALA A 396 -32.87 2.97 23.17
N PRO A 397 -34.21 3.07 23.20
CA PRO A 397 -34.94 4.11 23.92
C PRO A 397 -35.10 3.79 25.41
N CYS A 398 -34.80 4.76 26.28
CA CYS A 398 -35.09 4.75 27.71
C CYS A 398 -36.51 5.26 28.00
N TRP A 399 -37.24 4.56 28.88
CA TRP A 399 -38.40 5.04 29.67
C TRP A 399 -38.29 4.44 31.10
N PRO A 400 -39.01 4.96 32.11
CA PRO A 400 -38.45 5.84 33.14
C PRO A 400 -38.15 5.15 34.50
N ALA A 401 -37.42 5.89 35.34
CA ALA A 401 -36.92 5.48 36.65
C ALA A 401 -37.97 5.58 37.78
N THR A 402 -37.93 4.61 38.70
CA THR A 402 -38.43 4.76 40.07
C THR A 402 -37.47 4.14 41.09
N LYS A 403 -37.10 4.96 42.07
CA LYS A 403 -36.68 4.68 43.47
C LYS A 403 -35.31 4.04 43.73
N ALA A 404 -34.45 4.84 44.37
CA ALA A 404 -33.41 4.41 45.32
C ALA A 404 -33.75 4.93 46.72
N PRO A 405 -33.31 4.27 47.81
CA PRO A 405 -33.16 4.89 49.12
C PRO A 405 -31.70 5.15 49.49
N MET A 406 -31.50 6.16 50.35
CA MET A 406 -30.23 6.63 50.90
C MET A 406 -29.83 5.93 52.22
N GLY A 407 -28.53 6.03 52.54
CA GLY A 407 -27.92 5.94 53.89
C GLY A 407 -26.88 4.83 54.00
N GLY A 408 -25.66 4.98 54.54
CA GLY A 408 -24.94 6.09 55.14
C GLY A 408 -23.60 5.57 55.75
N HIS A 409 -22.61 6.48 55.82
CA HIS A 409 -21.58 6.63 56.88
C HIS A 409 -20.41 5.64 57.13
N LEU A 410 -19.24 6.29 57.37
CA LEU A 410 -17.96 5.90 58.02
C LEU A 410 -16.95 5.09 57.18
N ALA A 411 -15.62 5.23 57.28
CA ALA A 411 -14.66 6.21 57.79
C ALA A 411 -13.25 5.62 57.51
N GLY A 412 -12.25 6.45 57.15
CA GLY A 412 -10.87 6.31 57.67
C GLY A 412 -9.81 5.51 56.89
N ILE A 413 -8.66 6.20 56.69
CA ILE A 413 -7.26 5.72 56.67
C ILE A 413 -6.79 5.12 55.33
N GLY A 414 -5.68 5.51 54.68
CA GLY A 414 -4.64 6.49 54.95
C GLY A 414 -3.39 6.16 54.09
N ALA A 415 -2.67 7.23 53.66
CA ALA A 415 -1.22 7.30 53.36
C ALA A 415 -0.61 6.44 52.21
N ASN A 416 0.55 6.73 51.61
CA ASN A 416 1.34 7.92 51.24
C ASN A 416 2.63 7.37 50.55
N GLY A 417 3.21 8.07 49.57
CA GLY A 417 4.60 7.87 49.07
C GLY A 417 4.85 6.63 48.19
N GLY A 418 5.55 6.65 47.05
CA GLY A 418 6.66 7.50 46.64
C GLY A 418 7.99 6.91 47.14
N ILE A 419 8.76 6.25 46.27
CA ILE A 419 10.22 6.37 46.06
C ILE A 419 10.77 5.19 45.24
N SER A 420 11.57 5.58 44.24
CA SER A 420 12.50 4.82 43.43
C SER A 420 13.71 4.27 44.19
N VAL A 421 14.12 3.02 43.96
CA VAL A 421 15.51 2.56 44.05
C VAL A 421 15.71 1.37 43.09
N GLY A 422 16.81 1.35 42.34
CA GLY A 422 17.24 0.20 41.55
C GLY A 422 18.34 -0.62 42.23
N GLN A 423 18.48 -1.89 41.87
CA GLN A 423 19.68 -2.76 41.97
C GLN A 423 19.32 -4.09 41.27
N GLN A 424 20.00 -4.46 40.17
CA GLN A 424 21.18 -5.33 40.08
C GLN A 424 20.95 -6.81 40.48
N ALA A 425 21.11 -7.67 39.46
CA ALA A 425 21.81 -8.97 39.42
C ALA A 425 21.34 -10.18 40.26
N GLU A 426 21.04 -11.29 39.57
CA GLU A 426 21.31 -12.72 39.87
C GLU A 426 20.70 -13.54 38.68
N SER A 427 21.40 -14.26 37.81
CA SER A 427 22.22 -15.50 37.89
C SER A 427 21.48 -16.77 38.34
N GLY A 428 21.48 -17.80 37.46
CA GLY A 428 21.06 -19.19 37.70
C GLY A 428 19.61 -19.45 37.29
N ILE A 429 19.24 -20.40 36.43
CA ILE A 429 19.81 -21.70 36.01
C ILE A 429 19.62 -21.87 34.50
#